data_AF-E0QNF3-F1
#
_entry.id   AF-E0QNF3-F1
#
_cell.length_a   1.000
_cell.length_b   1.000
_cell.length_c   1.000
_cell.angle_alpha   90.00
_cell.angle_beta   90.00
_cell.angle_gamma   90.00
#
_symmetry.space_group_name_H-M   'P 1'
#
loop_
_entity.id
_entity.type
_entity.pdbx_description
1 polymer ?
#
loop_
_entity_poly.entity_id
_entity_poly.type
_entity_poly.pdbx_seq_one_letter_code
_entity_poly.pdbx_strand_id
1 'polypeptide(L)'
;MLVMYTESGIRLDDEVYVNLEWGYSIEFEVVLENAAARLGDQEGIYVRDGYGNRNAICRSHIDRFQTVFNIEVQEWINAMARGEHTGSTSWDGYAATSVVDAALESQASGGIEINVKMIDKPEFYA
;
A
#
# COMPACT_ATOMS: atom_id res chain seq x y z
N MET A 1 7.40 -12.28 4.77
CA MET A 1 6.71 -11.54 5.83
C MET A 1 7.63 -10.42 6.30
N LEU A 2 7.14 -9.20 6.24
CA LEU A 2 7.80 -7.98 6.70
C LEU A 2 7.01 -7.48 7.91
N VAL A 3 7.70 -7.25 9.04
CA VAL A 3 7.07 -6.70 10.25
C VAL A 3 7.65 -5.31 10.49
N MET A 4 6.77 -4.33 10.69
CA MET A 4 7.15 -2.95 10.93
C MET A 4 6.42 -2.41 12.15
N TYR A 5 7.02 -1.41 12.80
CA TYR A 5 6.40 -0.69 13.92
C TYR A 5 6.43 0.81 13.62
N THR A 6 5.30 1.46 13.84
CA THR A 6 5.24 2.94 13.86
C THR A 6 5.80 3.48 15.16
N GLU A 7 6.14 4.77 15.21
CA GLU A 7 6.58 5.45 16.43
C GLU A 7 5.57 5.35 17.58
N SER A 8 4.27 5.32 17.26
CA SER A 8 3.20 5.15 18.25
C SER A 8 2.97 3.70 18.69
N GLY A 9 3.77 2.75 18.20
CA GLY A 9 3.72 1.34 18.58
C GLY A 9 2.71 0.48 17.80
N ILE A 10 2.10 1.00 16.72
CA ILE A 10 1.25 0.18 15.83
C ILE A 10 2.15 -0.82 15.09
N ARG A 11 1.82 -2.11 15.19
CA ARG A 11 2.47 -3.19 14.46
C ARG A 11 1.79 -3.40 13.10
N LEU A 12 2.59 -3.44 12.04
CA LEU A 12 2.17 -3.84 10.71
C LEU A 12 2.80 -5.20 10.38
N ASP A 13 2.01 -6.06 9.75
CA ASP A 13 2.43 -7.36 9.23
C ASP A 13 2.09 -7.40 7.74
N ASP A 14 3.10 -7.45 6.89
CA ASP A 14 2.97 -7.40 5.44
C ASP A 14 3.52 -8.69 4.80
N GLU A 15 2.65 -9.39 4.08
CA GLU A 15 3.00 -10.59 3.33
C GLU A 15 3.09 -10.28 1.84
N VAL A 16 4.33 -10.31 1.33
CA VAL A 16 4.61 -10.14 -0.10
C VAL A 16 4.86 -11.51 -0.73
N TYR A 17 3.96 -11.92 -1.63
CA TYR A 17 4.15 -13.11 -2.45
C TYR A 17 3.89 -12.83 -3.93
N VAL A 18 4.96 -12.82 -4.72
CA VAL A 18 4.95 -12.39 -6.13
C VAL A 18 4.66 -13.52 -7.12
N ASN A 19 4.59 -14.77 -6.65
CA ASN A 19 4.34 -15.96 -7.46
C ASN A 19 3.00 -16.62 -7.08
N LEU A 20 2.00 -15.81 -6.77
CA LEU A 20 0.63 -16.28 -6.59
C LEU A 20 0.08 -16.80 -7.93
N GLU A 21 -0.20 -18.10 -8.02
CA GLU A 21 -0.62 -18.74 -9.29
C GLU A 21 -2.06 -18.40 -9.72
N TRP A 22 -2.85 -17.78 -8.84
CA TRP A 22 -4.29 -17.57 -9.04
C TRP A 22 -4.68 -16.13 -9.35
N GLY A 23 -3.84 -15.12 -9.09
CA GLY A 23 -4.17 -13.73 -9.41
C GLY A 23 -3.27 -12.69 -8.76
N TYR A 24 -3.73 -11.44 -8.84
CA TYR A 24 -3.17 -10.28 -8.18
C TYR A 24 -4.14 -9.83 -7.09
N SER A 25 -3.77 -10.07 -5.82
CA SER A 25 -4.59 -9.66 -4.67
C SER A 25 -3.83 -8.73 -3.75
N ILE A 26 -4.57 -7.76 -3.22
CA ILE A 26 -4.12 -6.83 -2.20
C ILE A 26 -5.14 -6.93 -1.08
N GLU A 27 -4.70 -7.46 0.05
CA GLU A 27 -5.50 -7.58 1.26
C GLU A 27 -5.04 -6.51 2.25
N PHE A 28 -5.99 -5.99 3.04
CA PHE A 28 -5.65 -5.05 4.10
C PHE A 28 -6.66 -5.18 5.24
N GLU A 29 -6.14 -5.29 6.45
CA GLU A 29 -6.92 -5.30 7.68
C GLU A 29 -6.31 -4.34 8.70
N VAL A 30 -7.17 -3.55 9.34
CA VAL A 30 -6.81 -2.77 10.52
C VAL A 30 -7.58 -3.33 11.70
N VAL A 31 -6.85 -3.75 12.72
CA VAL A 31 -7.41 -4.18 14.00
C VAL A 31 -7.26 -3.05 15.01
N LEU A 32 -8.40 -2.56 15.51
CA LEU A 32 -8.50 -1.50 16.51
C LEU A 32 -8.89 -2.09 17.87
N GLU A 33 -8.89 -1.25 18.91
CA GLU A 33 -9.22 -1.68 20.28
C GLU A 33 -10.61 -2.33 20.40
N ASN A 34 -11.59 -1.84 19.63
CA ASN A 34 -12.99 -2.26 19.72
C ASN A 34 -13.62 -2.62 18.36
N ALA A 35 -12.81 -2.74 17.30
CA ALA A 35 -13.30 -3.03 15.96
C ALA A 35 -12.19 -3.60 15.07
N ALA A 36 -12.58 -4.20 13.94
CA ALA A 36 -11.68 -4.48 12.83
C ALA A 36 -12.33 -4.00 11.53
N ALA A 37 -11.51 -3.45 10.63
CA ALA A 37 -11.92 -3.05 9.30
C ALA A 37 -11.06 -3.78 8.27
N ARG A 38 -11.69 -4.36 7.26
CA ARG A 38 -11.00 -5.01 6.14
C ARG A 38 -11.35 -4.29 4.85
N LEU A 39 -10.38 -4.24 3.95
CA LEU A 39 -10.64 -3.90 2.57
C LEU A 39 -11.66 -4.88 2.01
N GLY A 40 -12.69 -4.36 1.33
CA GLY A 40 -13.66 -5.20 0.64
C GLY A 40 -12.98 -6.04 -0.44
N ASP A 41 -13.68 -7.08 -0.87
CA ASP A 41 -13.25 -7.86 -2.04
C ASP A 41 -13.18 -6.94 -3.27
N GLN A 42 -12.53 -7.41 -4.33
CA GLN A 42 -12.47 -6.69 -5.59
C GLN A 42 -13.86 -6.77 -6.25
N GLU A 43 -14.79 -5.93 -5.78
CA GLU A 43 -16.23 -5.94 -6.05
C GLU A 43 -16.52 -6.13 -7.54
N GLY A 44 -16.69 -7.40 -7.93
CA GLY A 44 -17.05 -7.83 -9.27
C GLY A 44 -18.44 -8.44 -9.29
N ILE A 45 -18.78 -9.06 -10.41
CA ILE A 45 -20.05 -9.80 -10.50
C ILE A 45 -19.92 -11.07 -9.65
N TYR A 46 -20.77 -11.18 -8.63
CA TYR A 46 -20.95 -12.42 -7.88
C TYR A 46 -21.79 -13.42 -8.69
N VAL A 47 -21.23 -14.59 -8.95
CA VAL A 47 -21.88 -15.70 -9.63
C VAL A 47 -22.24 -16.78 -8.61
N ARG A 48 -23.51 -17.19 -8.57
CA ARG A 48 -24.02 -18.31 -7.77
C ARG A 48 -24.58 -19.38 -8.68
N ASP A 49 -23.95 -20.54 -8.71
CA ASP A 49 -24.39 -21.71 -9.47
C ASP A 49 -23.99 -23.03 -8.77
N GLY A 50 -24.07 -24.17 -9.47
CA GLY A 50 -23.70 -25.48 -8.93
C GLY A 50 -22.24 -25.63 -8.48
N TYR A 51 -21.37 -24.66 -8.80
CA TYR A 51 -19.97 -24.60 -8.39
C TYR A 51 -19.73 -23.64 -7.20
N GLY A 52 -20.78 -23.05 -6.63
CA GLY A 52 -20.71 -22.21 -5.43
C GLY A 52 -20.90 -20.71 -5.69
N ASN A 53 -20.45 -19.89 -4.73
CA ASN A 53 -20.49 -18.43 -4.79
C ASN A 53 -19.09 -17.90 -5.08
N ARG A 54 -18.89 -17.19 -6.20
CA ARG A 54 -17.57 -16.72 -6.65
C ARG A 54 -17.65 -15.38 -7.36
N ASN A 55 -16.55 -14.63 -7.39
CA ASN A 55 -16.34 -13.48 -8.25
C ASN A 55 -14.98 -13.62 -8.96
N ALA A 56 -14.70 -12.71 -9.89
CA ALA A 56 -13.41 -12.68 -10.58
C ALA A 56 -12.37 -11.91 -9.74
N ILE A 57 -11.16 -12.44 -9.71
CA ILE A 57 -9.99 -11.80 -9.08
C ILE A 57 -9.17 -11.12 -10.17
N CYS A 58 -8.61 -9.94 -9.90
CA CYS A 58 -7.68 -9.24 -10.78
C CYS A 58 -6.52 -10.16 -11.20
N ARG A 59 -6.07 -10.02 -12.45
CA ARG A 59 -4.92 -10.76 -12.98
C ARG A 59 -3.66 -9.92 -12.99
N SER A 60 -3.80 -8.61 -12.88
CA SER A 60 -2.70 -7.65 -12.90
C SER A 60 -2.97 -6.46 -11.98
N HIS A 61 -1.91 -5.72 -11.65
CA HIS A 61 -2.03 -4.43 -10.96
C HIS A 61 -2.79 -3.40 -11.80
N ILE A 62 -2.78 -3.51 -13.13
CA ILE A 62 -3.56 -2.63 -14.01
C ILE A 62 -5.05 -2.84 -13.78
N ASP A 63 -5.53 -4.09 -13.80
CA ASP A 63 -6.94 -4.40 -13.52
C ASP A 63 -7.37 -3.83 -12.16
N ARG A 64 -6.46 -3.89 -11.18
CA ARG A 64 -6.72 -3.50 -9.80
C ARG A 64 -6.70 -1.98 -9.56
N PHE A 65 -5.85 -1.25 -10.26
CA PHE A 65 -5.54 0.15 -9.96
C PHE A 65 -5.71 1.12 -11.12
N GLN A 66 -6.11 0.68 -12.32
CA GLN A 66 -6.29 1.55 -13.50
C GLN A 66 -7.13 2.80 -13.20
N THR A 67 -8.24 2.64 -12.49
CA THR A 67 -9.10 3.78 -12.13
C THR A 67 -8.35 4.80 -11.28
N VAL A 68 -7.57 4.34 -10.30
CA VAL A 68 -6.81 5.23 -9.40
C VAL A 68 -5.65 5.88 -10.16
N PHE A 69 -4.95 5.15 -11.04
CA PHE A 69 -3.91 5.73 -11.90
C PHE A 69 -4.46 6.85 -12.79
N ASN A 70 -5.66 6.68 -13.35
CA ASN A 70 -6.29 7.74 -14.14
C ASN A 70 -6.68 8.94 -13.27
N ILE A 71 -7.22 8.69 -12.07
CA ILE A 71 -7.61 9.76 -11.13
C ILE A 71 -6.38 10.55 -10.69
N GLU A 72 -5.33 9.91 -10.21
CA GLU A 72 -4.14 10.60 -9.67
C GLU A 72 -3.47 11.48 -10.74
N VAL A 73 -3.33 10.97 -11.97
CA VAL A 73 -2.69 11.71 -13.07
C VAL A 73 -3.58 12.88 -13.50
N GLN A 74 -4.90 12.68 -13.55
CA GLN A 74 -5.83 13.74 -13.90
C GLN A 74 -5.90 14.84 -12.83
N GLU A 75 -5.88 14.47 -11.55
CA GLU A 75 -5.80 15.41 -10.43
C GLU A 75 -4.53 16.25 -10.50
N TRP A 76 -3.38 15.61 -10.78
CA TRP A 76 -2.12 16.29 -10.99
C TRP A 76 -2.16 17.28 -12.16
N ILE A 77 -2.69 16.87 -13.32
CA ILE A 77 -2.86 17.76 -14.50
C ILE A 77 -3.72 18.98 -14.12
N ASN A 78 -4.83 18.75 -13.41
CA ASN A 78 -5.75 19.82 -13.01
C ASN A 78 -5.10 20.80 -12.03
N ALA A 79 -4.32 20.32 -11.06
CA ALA A 79 -3.58 21.17 -10.12
C ALA A 79 -2.52 22.00 -10.85
N MET A 80 -1.75 21.37 -11.73
CA MET A 80 -0.74 22.05 -12.53
C MET A 80 -1.32 23.16 -13.40
N ALA A 81 -2.52 22.97 -13.97
CA ALA A 81 -3.22 24.00 -14.75
C ALA A 81 -3.59 25.25 -13.93
N ARG A 82 -3.64 25.14 -12.59
CA ARG A 82 -3.88 26.26 -11.66
C ARG A 82 -2.60 26.79 -11.01
N GLY A 83 -1.44 26.22 -11.34
CA GLY A 83 -0.18 26.53 -10.65
C GLY A 83 -0.11 25.97 -9.23
N GLU A 84 -0.88 24.92 -8.93
CA GLU A 84 -0.93 24.24 -7.64
C GLU A 84 -0.20 22.88 -7.71
N HIS A 85 0.08 22.30 -6.55
CA HIS A 85 0.58 20.94 -6.39
C HIS A 85 -0.46 20.07 -5.66
N THR A 86 -0.54 18.78 -5.98
CA THR A 86 -1.39 17.79 -5.29
C THR A 86 -0.72 16.42 -5.27
N GLY A 87 -1.19 15.53 -4.41
CA GLY A 87 -0.69 14.17 -4.27
C GLY A 87 0.57 14.06 -3.41
N SER A 88 1.19 12.89 -3.46
CA SER A 88 2.42 12.59 -2.73
C SER A 88 3.54 13.53 -3.15
N THR A 89 4.30 14.00 -2.15
CA THR A 89 5.42 14.92 -2.31
C THR A 89 6.74 14.15 -2.37
N SER A 90 7.84 14.88 -2.65
CA SER A 90 9.18 14.31 -2.54
C SER A 90 9.52 13.84 -1.11
N TRP A 91 8.87 14.41 -0.08
CA TRP A 91 9.04 13.94 1.29
C TRP A 91 8.48 12.55 1.50
N ASP A 92 7.31 12.26 0.93
CA ASP A 92 6.68 10.94 1.03
C ASP A 92 7.54 9.87 0.33
N GLY A 93 8.16 10.22 -0.81
CA GLY A 93 9.14 9.38 -1.49
C GLY A 93 10.41 9.14 -0.67
N TYR A 94 10.93 10.17 0.00
CA TYR A 94 12.08 10.04 0.91
C TYR A 94 11.77 9.13 2.10
N ALA A 95 10.60 9.28 2.72
CA ALA A 95 10.14 8.44 3.82
C ALA A 95 10.00 6.97 3.39
N ALA A 96 9.33 6.72 2.25
CA ALA A 96 9.16 5.38 1.71
C ALA A 96 10.52 4.70 1.42
N THR A 97 11.46 5.44 0.83
CA THR A 97 12.80 4.91 0.53
C THR A 97 13.58 4.60 1.82
N SER A 98 13.48 5.45 2.84
CA SER A 98 14.14 5.22 4.14
C SER A 98 13.62 3.94 4.83
N VAL A 99 12.34 3.64 4.70
CA VAL A 99 11.74 2.38 5.18
C VAL A 99 12.26 1.19 4.39
N VAL A 100 12.33 1.29 3.06
CA VAL A 100 12.85 0.23 2.19
C VAL A 100 14.33 -0.06 2.49
N ASP A 101 15.15 0.96 2.69
CA ASP A 101 16.57 0.79 3.03
C ASP A 101 16.73 0.01 4.35
N ALA A 102 15.96 0.35 5.37
CA ALA A 102 15.97 -0.38 6.65
C ALA A 102 15.48 -1.83 6.49
N ALA A 103 14.46 -2.07 5.66
CA ALA A 103 13.95 -3.41 5.38
C ALA A 103 14.98 -4.28 4.64
N LEU A 104 15.71 -3.70 3.68
CA LEU A 104 16.80 -4.39 2.97
C LEU A 104 17.98 -4.69 3.91
N GLU A 105 18.34 -3.76 4.80
CA GLU A 105 19.37 -3.98 5.83
C GLU A 105 18.95 -5.10 6.78
N SER A 106 17.69 -5.11 7.22
CA SER A 106 17.11 -6.17 8.05
C SER A 106 17.21 -7.52 7.34
N GLN A 107 16.78 -7.59 6.08
CA GLN A 107 16.84 -8.81 5.27
C GLN A 107 18.26 -9.33 5.12
N ALA A 108 19.22 -8.45 4.79
CA ALA A 108 20.63 -8.81 4.65
C ALA A 108 21.26 -9.29 5.97
N SER A 109 20.74 -8.80 7.09
CA SER A 109 21.22 -9.09 8.44
C SER A 109 20.48 -10.24 9.13
N GLY A 110 19.76 -11.08 8.36
CA GLY A 110 19.06 -12.25 8.89
C GLY A 110 17.74 -11.94 9.58
N GLY A 111 17.13 -10.80 9.28
CA GLY A 111 15.81 -10.40 9.78
C GLY A 111 15.82 -9.72 11.14
N ILE A 112 16.96 -9.15 11.56
CA ILE A 112 17.01 -8.33 12.79
C ILE A 112 16.23 -7.03 12.61
N GLU A 113 15.74 -6.47 13.72
CA GLU A 113 15.04 -5.19 13.71
C GLU A 113 16.02 -4.05 13.42
N ILE A 114 15.70 -3.21 12.41
CA ILE A 114 16.48 -2.04 12.02
C ILE A 114 15.62 -0.79 12.22
N ASN A 115 16.17 0.19 12.93
CA ASN A 115 15.51 1.49 13.08
C ASN A 115 15.52 2.24 11.75
N VAL A 116 14.35 2.69 11.31
CA VAL A 116 14.20 3.61 10.18
C VAL A 116 14.79 4.95 10.60
N LYS A 117 15.78 5.44 9.85
CA LYS A 117 16.44 6.72 10.13
C LYS A 117 15.97 7.76 9.12
N MET A 118 15.32 8.80 9.62
CA MET A 118 14.86 9.93 8.82
C MET A 118 15.32 11.24 9.46
N ILE A 119 15.51 12.27 8.64
CA ILE A 119 15.62 13.65 9.14
C ILE A 119 14.25 14.15 9.62
N ASP A 120 14.22 15.26 10.35
CA ASP A 120 12.97 15.94 10.68
C ASP A 120 12.28 16.41 9.39
N LYS A 121 10.94 16.27 9.34
CA LYS A 121 10.14 16.73 8.21
C LYS A 121 10.33 18.25 8.03
N PRO A 122 10.89 18.72 6.90
CA PRO A 122 11.08 20.14 6.68
C PRO A 122 9.73 20.88 6.64
N GLU A 123 9.69 22.09 7.17
CA GLU A 123 8.47 22.95 7.17
C GLU A 123 7.90 23.15 5.76
N PHE A 124 8.74 23.09 4.73
CA PHE A 124 8.31 23.16 3.33
C PHE A 124 7.27 22.10 2.94
N TYR A 125 7.31 20.92 3.59
CA TYR A 125 6.41 19.80 3.31
C TYR A 125 5.31 19.64 4.39
N ALA A 126 5.31 20.49 5.43
CA ALA A 126 4.44 20.35 6.60
C ALA A 126 2.94 20.45 6.25
#